data_AF-A0A0P9V332-F1
#
_entry.id   AF-A0A0P9V332-F1
#
_cell.length_a   1.000
_cell.length_b   1.000
_cell.length_c   1.000
_cell.angle_alpha   90.00
_cell.angle_beta   90.00
_cell.angle_gamma   90.00
#
_symmetry.space_group_name_H-M   'P 1'
#
loop_
_entity.id
_entity.type
_entity.pdbx_description
1 polymer ?
#
loop_
_entity_poly.entity_id
_entity_poly.type
_entity_poly.pdbx_seq_one_letter_code
_entity_poly.pdbx_strand_id
1 'polypeptide(L)' 'MPMHERALFKYRTRGYRLALMEAGSMYQTADLNAQALGLRSRVWAGFTDFQVAKTIGIDMRHMAPLVVQFFGNANN' A
#
# COMPACT_ATOMS: atom_id res chain seq x y z
N MET A 1 5.99 7.54 -16.49
CA MET A 1 4.68 6.91 -16.70
C MET A 1 4.00 6.72 -15.34
N PRO A 2 2.80 7.27 -15.13
CA PRO A 2 2.05 7.09 -13.89
C PRO A 2 1.82 5.62 -13.52
N MET A 3 1.70 5.32 -12.22
CA MET A 3 1.54 3.95 -11.70
C MET A 3 0.21 3.31 -12.13
N HIS A 4 -0.87 4.09 -12.14
CA HIS A 4 -2.17 3.63 -12.62
C HIS A 4 -2.14 3.24 -14.10
N GLU A 5 -1.42 4.00 -14.93
CA GLU A 5 -1.23 3.68 -16.34
C GLU A 5 -0.46 2.37 -16.54
N ARG A 6 0.54 2.05 -15.72
CA ARG A 6 1.27 0.78 -15.84
C ARG A 6 0.37 -0.45 -15.63
N ALA A 7 -0.54 -0.38 -14.66
CA ALA A 7 -1.49 -1.45 -14.39
C ALA A 7 -2.61 -1.52 -15.46
N LEU A 8 -3.11 -0.36 -15.92
CA LEU A 8 -4.17 -0.29 -16.93
C LEU A 8 -3.68 -0.57 -18.36
N PHE A 9 -2.41 -0.29 -18.68
CA PHE A 9 -1.89 -0.38 -20.05
C PHE A 9 -2.02 -1.79 -20.64
N LYS A 10 -1.81 -2.83 -19.82
CA LYS A 10 -1.86 -4.22 -20.28
C LYS A 10 -3.22 -4.89 -20.08
N TYR A 11 -3.97 -4.52 -19.04
CA TYR A 11 -5.17 -5.26 -18.62
C TYR A 11 -6.43 -4.38 -18.46
N ARG A 12 -6.38 -3.12 -18.90
CA ARG A 12 -7.48 -2.13 -18.80
C ARG A 12 -8.09 -2.15 -17.39
N THR A 13 -9.41 -2.27 -17.27
CA THR A 13 -10.14 -2.29 -15.99
C THR A 13 -9.78 -3.48 -15.09
N ARG A 14 -9.34 -4.62 -15.66
CA ARG A 14 -8.89 -5.78 -14.87
C ARG A 14 -7.53 -5.54 -14.21
N GLY A 15 -6.73 -4.64 -14.77
CA GLY A 15 -5.44 -4.23 -14.21
C GLY A 15 -5.57 -3.63 -12.82
N TYR A 16 -6.63 -2.86 -12.57
CA TYR A 16 -6.90 -2.28 -11.25
C TYR A 16 -7.12 -3.37 -10.18
N ARG A 17 -7.90 -4.41 -10.51
CA ARG A 17 -8.14 -5.53 -9.59
C ARG A 17 -6.86 -6.33 -9.31
N LEU A 18 -6.04 -6.54 -10.34
CA LEU A 18 -4.75 -7.23 -10.20
C LEU A 18 -3.78 -6.42 -9.33
N ALA A 19 -3.70 -5.10 -9.52
CA ALA A 19 -2.87 -4.23 -8.70
C ALA A 19 -3.29 -4.25 -7.22
N LEU A 20 -4.59 -4.32 -6.94
CA LEU A 20 -5.09 -4.48 -5.56
C LEU A 20 -4.71 -5.83 -4.95
N MET A 21 -4.78 -6.92 -5.73
CA MET A 21 -4.34 -8.25 -5.27
C MET A 21 -2.83 -8.32 -5.04
N GLU A 22 -2.06 -7.63 -5.86
CA GLU A 22 -0.60 -7.52 -5.70
C GLU A 22 -0.24 -6.75 -4.43
N ALA A 23 -0.87 -5.59 -4.20
CA ALA A 23 -0.75 -4.85 -2.93
C ALA A 23 -1.15 -5.74 -1.74
N GLY A 24 -2.21 -6.54 -1.92
CA GLY A 24 -2.61 -7.71 -1.13
C GLY A 24 -1.45 -8.56 -0.61
N SER A 25 -0.76 -9.16 -1.57
CA SER A 25 0.38 -10.03 -1.32
C SER A 25 1.53 -9.31 -0.61
N MET A 26 1.81 -8.05 -1.00
CA MET A 26 2.91 -7.26 -0.47
C MET A 26 2.79 -6.98 1.03
N TYR A 27 1.62 -6.53 1.52
CA TYR A 27 1.46 -6.27 2.97
C TYR A 27 1.51 -7.56 3.80
N GLN A 28 1.06 -8.69 3.24
CA GLN A 28 1.11 -9.99 3.92
C GLN A 28 2.55 -10.46 4.09
N THR A 29 3.38 -10.32 3.05
CA THR A 29 4.82 -10.60 3.15
C THR A 29 5.50 -9.68 4.16
N ALA A 30 5.15 -8.39 4.16
CA ALA A 30 5.69 -7.44 5.13
C ALA A 30 5.28 -7.77 6.57
N ASP A 31 4.05 -8.24 6.79
CA ASP A 31 3.58 -8.68 8.10
C ASP A 31 4.34 -9.93 8.59
N LEU A 32 4.51 -10.94 7.73
CA LEU A 32 5.29 -12.14 8.06
C LEU A 32 6.74 -11.80 8.41
N ASN A 33 7.36 -10.88 7.67
CA ASN A 33 8.70 -10.38 7.95
C ASN A 33 8.77 -9.62 9.29
N ALA A 34 7.76 -8.80 9.59
CA ALA A 34 7.68 -8.10 10.86
C ALA A 34 7.56 -9.09 12.03
N GLN A 35 6.72 -10.13 11.90
CA GLN A 35 6.61 -11.20 12.90
C GLN A 35 7.94 -11.94 13.10
N ALA A 36 8.67 -12.25 12.03
CA ALA A 36 9.99 -12.87 12.11
C ALA A 36 11.04 -12.00 12.82
N LEU A 37 10.92 -10.67 12.71
CA LEU A 37 11.77 -9.70 13.39
C LEU A 37 11.31 -9.36 14.82
N GLY A 38 10.21 -9.95 15.31
CA GLY A 38 9.63 -9.66 16.61
C GLY A 38 8.91 -8.29 16.68
N LEU A 39 8.63 -7.67 15.53
CA LEU A 39 7.89 -6.43 15.43
C LEU A 39 6.38 -6.70 15.35
N ARG A 40 5.57 -5.78 15.87
CA ARG A 40 4.13 -5.76 15.61
C ARG A 40 3.87 -4.95 14.37
N SER A 41 3.05 -5.50 13.47
CA SER A 41 2.54 -4.78 12.32
C SER A 41 1.03 -4.63 12.42
N ARG A 42 0.50 -3.50 11.91
CA ARG A 42 -0.94 -3.27 11.77
C ARG A 42 -1.22 -2.61 10.44
N VAL A 43 -1.99 -3.29 9.60
CA VAL A 43 -2.54 -2.73 8.38
C VAL A 43 -3.71 -1.80 8.74
N TRP A 44 -3.73 -0.61 8.15
CA TRP A 44 -4.68 0.45 8.41
C TRP A 44 -5.27 1.01 7.12
N ALA A 45 -6.60 0.98 7.02
CA ALA A 45 -7.36 1.49 5.88
C ALA A 45 -8.16 2.78 6.18
N GLY A 46 -8.24 3.19 7.45
CA GLY A 46 -9.02 4.36 7.89
C GLY A 46 -8.23 5.67 7.81
N PHE A 47 -7.69 6.02 6.64
CA PHE A 47 -6.92 7.25 6.44
C PHE A 47 -7.56 8.14 5.37
N THR A 48 -7.23 9.43 5.39
CA THR A 48 -7.62 10.35 4.31
C THR A 48 -6.55 10.35 3.23
N ASP A 49 -6.87 9.80 2.06
CA ASP A 49 -5.92 9.66 0.94
C ASP A 49 -5.25 10.98 0.58
N PHE A 50 -6.01 12.08 0.53
CA PHE A 50 -5.48 13.40 0.20
C PHE A 50 -4.46 13.90 1.22
N GLN A 51 -4.71 13.66 2.51
CA GLN A 51 -3.78 14.09 3.56
C GLN A 51 -2.50 13.28 3.49
N VAL A 52 -2.61 11.95 3.32
CA VAL A 52 -1.46 11.04 3.20
C VAL A 52 -0.64 11.33 1.94
N ALA A 53 -1.28 11.57 0.79
CA ALA A 53 -0.59 11.93 -0.43
C ALA A 53 0.14 13.28 -0.30
N LYS A 54 -0.49 14.28 0.34
CA LYS A 54 0.12 15.59 0.59
C LYS A 54 1.30 15.52 1.56
N THR A 55 1.22 14.70 2.62
CA THR A 55 2.32 14.56 3.58
C THR A 55 3.52 13.83 3.01
N ILE A 56 3.31 12.86 2.12
CA ILE A 56 4.39 12.10 1.47
C ILE A 56 4.89 12.80 0.18
N GLY A 57 4.19 13.85 -0.28
CA GLY A 57 4.57 14.63 -1.47
C GLY A 57 4.28 13.90 -2.79
N ILE A 58 3.26 13.03 -2.80
CA ILE A 58 2.87 12.23 -3.96
C ILE A 58 1.77 12.97 -4.73
N ASP A 59 1.90 13.03 -6.07
CA ASP A 59 0.81 13.50 -6.93
C ASP A 59 -0.25 12.41 -7.10
N MET A 60 -1.43 12.66 -6.51
CA MET A 60 -2.60 11.77 -6.54
C MET A 60 -3.11 11.47 -7.94
N ARG A 61 -2.83 12.34 -8.92
CA ARG A 61 -3.15 12.06 -10.32
C ARG A 61 -2.38 10.88 -10.86
N HIS A 62 -1.19 10.61 -10.33
CA HIS A 62 -0.28 9.59 -10.82
C HIS A 62 -0.20 8.36 -9.92
N MET A 63 -0.30 8.55 -8.60
CA MET A 63 -0.21 7.51 -7.58
C MET A 63 -1.14 7.82 -6.42
N ALA A 64 -2.01 6.87 -6.07
CA ALA A 64 -2.87 6.96 -4.90
C ALA A 64 -2.36 6.02 -3.79
N PRO A 65 -2.27 6.47 -2.52
CA PRO A 65 -2.01 5.58 -1.41
C PRO A 65 -3.16 4.57 -1.27
N LEU A 66 -2.87 3.28 -1.28
CA LEU A 66 -3.89 2.22 -1.18
C LEU A 66 -4.09 1.71 0.25
N VAL A 67 -2.99 1.63 1.00
CA VAL A 67 -2.98 1.09 2.36
C VAL A 67 -1.81 1.68 3.13
N VAL A 68 -1.98 1.84 4.45
CA VAL A 68 -0.89 2.21 5.35
C VAL A 68 -0.62 1.02 6.27
N GLN A 69 0.65 0.65 6.46
CA GLN A 69 1.04 -0.38 7.41
C GLN A 69 1.94 0.24 8.48
N PHE A 70 1.49 0.18 9.72
CA PHE A 70 2.27 0.60 10.87
C PHE A 70 3.15 -0.55 11.35
N PHE A 71 4.38 -0.25 11.70
CA PHE A 71 5.30 -1.17 12.36
C PHE A 71 5.74 -0.58 13.69
N GLY A 72 5.80 -1.39 14.73
CA GLY A 72 6.20 -0.97 16.07
C GLY A 72 6.81 -2.12 16.86
N ASN A 73 7.43 -1.78 17.99
CA ASN A 73 7.95 -2.80 18.90
C ASN A 73 6.79 -3.48 19.65
N ALA A 74 6.88 -4.79 19.84
CA ALA A 74 5.96 -5.54 20.68
C ALA A 74 6.13 -5.25 22.18
N ASN A 75 7.28 -4.70 22.57
CA ASN A 75 7.65 -4.43 23.96
C ASN A 75 7.46 -2.95 24.31
N ASN A 76 6.28 -2.62 24.82
CA ASN A 76 6.04 -1.54 25.78
C ASN A 76 4.82 -1.87 26.64
#